data_AF-A0A183BHH2-F1
#
_entry.id   AF-A0A183BHH2-F1
#
_cell.length_a   1.000
_cell.length_b   1.000
_cell.length_c   1.000
_cell.angle_alpha   90.00
_cell.angle_beta   90.00
_cell.angle_gamma   90.00
#
_symmetry.space_group_name_H-M   'P 1'
#
loop_
_entity.id
_entity.type
_entity.pdbx_description
1 polymer ?
#
loop_
_entity_poly.entity_id
_entity_poly.type
_entity_poly.pdbx_seq_one_letter_code
_entity_poly.pdbx_strand_id
1 'polypeptide(L)'
;MCVESKSSTGEDLLFDIRTRRLVKFALHTNVPGHFDFGIYNRAEFKLKFGSVQIGTESKLDEFRSIFTPASQCSSIDDEFSESDEPTGGGPVVLNKCSSEGENPFGATFCYGTNQLIVEVLDNGHIASVVLFDERLGP
;
A
#
# COMPACT_ATOMS: atom_id res chain seq x y z
N MET A 1 -2.78 15.60 -19.58
CA MET A 1 -1.51 16.10 -19.03
C MET A 1 -1.69 16.14 -17.53
N CYS A 2 -0.83 15.44 -16.79
CA CYS A 2 -0.92 15.38 -15.34
C CYS A 2 0.24 16.14 -14.73
N VAL A 3 0.03 16.74 -13.55
CA VAL A 3 1.07 17.44 -12.78
C VAL A 3 1.25 16.71 -11.46
N GLU A 4 2.51 16.39 -11.14
CA GLU A 4 2.89 15.80 -9.87
C GLU A 4 3.34 16.90 -8.90
N SER A 5 2.78 16.89 -7.69
CA SER A 5 3.19 17.74 -6.58
C SER A 5 3.81 16.84 -5.52
N LYS A 6 5.13 16.96 -5.33
CA LYS A 6 5.86 16.27 -4.27
C LYS A 6 6.05 17.20 -3.08
N SER A 7 5.59 16.76 -1.90
CA SER A 7 5.83 17.48 -0.66
C SER A 7 7.03 16.90 0.09
N SER A 8 7.71 17.73 0.88
CA SER A 8 8.73 17.23 1.81
C SER A 8 8.15 16.32 2.90
N THR A 9 6.82 16.29 3.08
CA THR A 9 6.08 15.54 4.13
C THR A 9 5.78 14.08 3.78
N GLY A 10 6.34 13.53 2.69
CA GLY A 10 6.11 12.13 2.29
C GLY A 10 4.80 11.90 1.54
N GLU A 11 4.21 12.97 1.01
CA GLU A 11 2.96 12.96 0.27
C GLU A 11 3.22 13.36 -1.20
N ASP A 12 2.81 12.50 -2.13
CA ASP A 12 2.88 12.76 -3.57
C ASP A 12 1.48 12.78 -4.18
N LEU A 13 1.08 13.90 -4.80
CA LEU A 13 -0.22 14.07 -5.42
C LEU A 13 -0.10 14.22 -6.94
N LEU A 14 -0.91 13.46 -7.68
CA LEU A 14 -1.02 13.57 -9.12
C LEU A 14 -2.38 14.14 -9.51
N PHE A 15 -2.40 15.30 -10.15
CA PHE A 15 -3.62 15.94 -10.63
C PHE A 15 -3.73 15.88 -12.15
N ASP A 16 -4.93 15.65 -12.67
CA ASP A 16 -5.27 15.92 -14.08
C ASP A 16 -5.54 17.42 -14.25
N ILE A 17 -4.72 18.10 -15.05
CA ILE A 17 -4.81 19.55 -15.23
C ILE A 17 -6.12 19.99 -15.90
N ARG A 18 -6.71 19.12 -16.75
CA ARG A 18 -7.90 19.46 -17.54
C ARG A 18 -9.14 19.40 -16.66
N THR A 19 -9.26 18.34 -15.86
CA THR A 19 -10.43 18.14 -14.99
C THR A 19 -10.24 18.75 -13.60
N ARG A 20 -9.01 19.15 -13.25
CA ARG A 20 -8.60 19.62 -11.91
C ARG A 20 -8.93 18.61 -10.81
N ARG A 21 -8.86 17.32 -11.13
CA ARG A 21 -9.14 16.22 -10.20
C ARG A 21 -7.85 15.52 -9.79
N LEU A 22 -7.82 15.07 -8.55
CA LEU A 22 -6.77 14.20 -8.03
C LEU A 22 -6.95 12.81 -8.65
N VAL A 23 -5.88 12.30 -9.26
CA VAL A 23 -5.83 10.98 -9.94
C VAL A 23 -5.15 9.95 -9.06
N LYS A 24 -4.06 10.34 -8.40
CA LYS A 24 -3.26 9.47 -7.52
C LYS A 24 -2.82 10.27 -6.30
N PHE A 25 -2.84 9.64 -5.13
CA PHE A 25 -2.30 10.17 -3.90
C PHE A 25 -1.46 9.09 -3.21
N ALA A 26 -0.15 9.30 -3.10
CA ALA A 26 0.77 8.39 -2.43
C ALA A 26 1.23 8.96 -1.08
N LEU A 27 1.31 8.10 -0.08
CA LEU A 27 1.68 8.39 1.30
C LEU A 27 2.81 7.45 1.71
N HIS A 28 3.98 8.00 2.06
CA HIS A 28 5.15 7.23 2.48
C HIS A 28 5.33 7.29 3.99
N THR A 29 5.56 6.15 4.64
CA THR A 29 5.64 6.06 6.11
C THR A 29 7.04 6.27 6.67
N ASN A 30 8.09 6.22 5.84
CA ASN A 30 9.49 6.31 6.24
C ASN A 30 9.88 5.32 7.37
N VAL A 31 9.39 4.07 7.30
CA VAL A 31 9.71 3.02 8.27
C VAL A 31 11.15 2.51 8.05
N PRO A 32 11.94 2.30 9.12
CA PRO A 32 13.26 1.66 9.03
C PRO A 32 13.17 0.28 8.38
N GLY A 33 14.11 -0.03 7.49
CA GLY A 33 14.07 -1.27 6.71
C GLY A 33 13.36 -1.13 5.35
N HIS A 34 12.92 0.06 4.97
CA HIS A 34 12.56 0.34 3.59
C HIS A 34 13.78 0.86 2.79
N PHE A 35 13.86 0.51 1.51
CA PHE A 35 14.95 0.96 0.62
C PHE A 35 15.08 2.49 0.57
N ASP A 36 13.96 3.20 0.61
CA ASP A 36 13.91 4.68 0.60
C ASP A 36 13.94 5.30 2.01
N PHE A 37 14.36 4.56 3.04
CA PHE A 37 14.41 5.09 4.41
C PHE A 37 15.32 6.32 4.50
N GLY A 38 14.81 7.40 5.08
CA GLY A 38 15.51 8.68 5.22
C GLY A 38 15.42 9.61 4.02
N ILE A 39 14.76 9.21 2.92
CA ILE A 39 14.57 10.06 1.73
C ILE A 39 13.37 11.01 1.90
N TYR A 40 12.30 10.54 2.56
CA TYR A 40 11.07 11.30 2.78
C TYR A 40 10.78 11.47 4.27
N ASN A 41 10.13 12.57 4.66
CA ASN A 41 9.52 12.62 6.00
C ASN A 41 8.34 11.64 6.07
N ARG A 42 8.06 11.16 7.28
CA ARG A 42 6.92 10.28 7.56
C ARG A 42 5.61 11.02 7.35
N ALA A 43 4.74 10.49 6.49
CA ALA A 43 3.37 10.94 6.35
C ALA A 43 2.50 10.37 7.48
N GLU A 44 1.88 11.25 8.28
CA GLU A 44 0.91 10.86 9.29
C GLU A 44 -0.50 10.83 8.70
N PHE A 45 -1.13 9.64 8.67
CA PHE A 45 -2.45 9.45 8.08
C PHE A 45 -3.32 8.48 8.87
N LYS A 46 -4.63 8.63 8.66
CA LYS A 46 -5.67 7.68 9.07
C LYS A 46 -6.72 7.59 7.96
N LEU A 47 -6.82 6.43 7.34
CA LEU A 47 -7.76 6.13 6.26
C LEU A 47 -8.85 5.20 6.79
N LYS A 48 -10.09 5.42 6.34
CA LYS A 48 -11.24 4.59 6.73
C LYS A 48 -11.85 3.93 5.50
N PHE A 49 -11.96 2.61 5.54
CA PHE A 49 -12.54 1.78 4.49
C PHE A 49 -13.68 0.94 5.07
N GLY A 50 -14.92 1.41 4.90
CA GLY A 50 -16.08 0.78 5.54
C GLY A 50 -15.94 0.78 7.06
N SER A 51 -15.82 -0.42 7.65
CA SER A 51 -15.57 -0.64 9.08
C SER A 51 -14.09 -0.70 9.46
N VAL A 52 -13.17 -0.87 8.51
CA VAL A 52 -11.73 -1.01 8.75
C VAL A 52 -11.04 0.35 8.73
N GLN A 53 -10.02 0.52 9.56
CA GLN A 53 -9.16 1.71 9.56
C GLN A 53 -7.71 1.32 9.32
N ILE A 54 -6.99 2.13 8.54
CA ILE A 54 -5.57 1.99 8.28
C ILE A 54 -4.88 3.27 8.74
N GLY A 55 -3.97 3.17 9.69
CA GLY A 55 -3.11 4.28 10.11
C GLY A 55 -1.65 4.06 9.70
N THR A 56 -0.84 5.09 9.83
CA THR A 56 0.61 5.03 9.56
C THR A 56 1.33 3.89 10.29
N GLU A 57 0.88 3.57 11.51
CA GLU A 57 1.47 2.52 12.37
C GLU A 57 0.73 1.18 12.31
N SER A 58 -0.34 1.07 11.50
CA SER A 58 -1.09 -0.18 11.38
C SER A 58 -0.22 -1.26 10.73
N LYS A 59 -0.38 -2.50 11.19
CA LYS A 59 0.21 -3.68 10.56
C LYS A 59 -0.79 -4.38 9.65
N LEU A 60 -0.26 -5.14 8.68
CA LEU A 60 -1.05 -5.84 7.67
C LEU A 60 -2.22 -6.63 8.28
N ASP A 61 -2.00 -7.36 9.38
CA ASP A 61 -3.02 -8.21 10.00
C ASP A 61 -4.26 -7.44 10.46
N GLU A 62 -4.14 -6.15 10.79
CA GLU A 62 -5.24 -5.29 11.22
C GLU A 62 -6.20 -4.93 10.07
N PHE A 63 -5.71 -4.91 8.83
CA PHE A 63 -6.47 -4.45 7.67
C PHE A 63 -6.46 -5.45 6.49
N ARG A 64 -5.93 -6.65 6.69
CA ARG A 64 -5.83 -7.70 5.68
C ARG A 64 -7.19 -8.04 5.04
N SER A 65 -8.27 -7.94 5.82
CA SER A 65 -9.64 -8.18 5.37
C SER A 65 -10.10 -7.25 4.23
N ILE A 66 -9.45 -6.11 4.01
CA ILE A 66 -9.72 -5.21 2.87
C ILE A 66 -9.41 -5.90 1.54
N PHE A 67 -8.43 -6.81 1.51
CA PHE A 67 -7.96 -7.47 0.31
C PHE A 67 -8.59 -8.85 0.10
N THR A 68 -9.32 -9.37 1.08
CA THR A 68 -10.04 -10.63 0.98
C THR A 68 -11.43 -10.39 0.37
N PRO A 69 -11.80 -11.06 -0.74
CA PRO A 69 -13.16 -10.96 -1.27
C PRO A 69 -14.21 -11.40 -0.24
N ALA A 70 -15.32 -10.66 -0.13
CA ALA A 70 -16.42 -10.97 0.79
C ALA A 70 -16.98 -12.40 0.65
N SER A 71 -16.78 -13.04 -0.50
CA SER A 71 -17.14 -14.42 -0.81
C SER A 71 -16.44 -15.48 0.06
N GLN A 72 -15.38 -15.13 0.78
CA GLN A 72 -14.63 -16.03 1.68
C GLN A 72 -14.90 -15.74 3.17
N CYS A 73 -15.79 -14.79 3.47
CA CYS A 73 -16.15 -14.47 4.85
C CYS A 73 -17.31 -15.36 5.31
N SER A 74 -17.09 -16.68 5.35
CA SER A 74 -18.00 -17.61 6.01
C SER A 74 -17.32 -18.22 7.23
N SER A 75 -17.67 -17.65 8.38
CA SER A 75 -17.58 -18.20 9.73
C SER A 75 -16.21 -18.60 10.29
N ILE A 76 -16.00 -18.09 11.50
CA ILE A 76 -15.00 -18.46 12.50
C ILE A 76 -15.11 -19.97 12.80
N ASP A 77 -13.96 -20.59 13.10
CA ASP A 77 -13.71 -21.98 13.56
C ASP A 77 -13.14 -22.95 12.50
N ASP A 78 -11.83 -22.88 12.23
CA ASP A 78 -10.96 -24.04 11.88
C ASP A 78 -9.50 -23.53 11.78
N GLU A 79 -8.67 -23.73 12.80
CA GLU A 79 -7.65 -24.79 12.89
C GLU A 79 -6.60 -24.77 11.74
N PHE A 80 -5.44 -24.20 12.07
CA PHE A 80 -4.11 -24.41 11.46
C PHE A 80 -4.05 -25.11 10.08
N SER A 81 -4.30 -24.37 9.00
CA SER A 81 -3.86 -24.75 7.65
C SER A 81 -2.69 -23.87 7.20
N GLU A 82 -1.47 -24.40 7.33
CA GLU A 82 -0.41 -24.05 6.38
C GLU A 82 -0.92 -24.44 4.99
N SER A 83 -0.94 -23.50 4.04
CA SER A 83 -1.48 -23.60 2.66
C SER A 83 -2.97 -23.34 2.45
N ASP A 84 -3.40 -22.09 2.65
CA ASP A 84 -4.58 -21.53 1.98
C ASP A 84 -4.20 -20.22 1.26
N GLU A 85 -3.92 -20.35 -0.02
CA GLU A 85 -3.78 -19.22 -0.94
C GLU A 85 -5.13 -18.50 -1.04
N PRO A 86 -5.23 -17.22 -0.62
CA PRO A 86 -6.46 -16.46 -0.80
C PRO A 86 -6.74 -16.36 -2.30
N THR A 87 -7.89 -16.87 -2.74
CA THR A 87 -8.35 -16.79 -4.14
C THR A 87 -8.72 -15.35 -4.59
N GLY A 88 -8.20 -14.33 -3.91
CA GLY A 88 -7.94 -13.00 -4.46
C GLY A 88 -6.43 -12.91 -4.64
N GLY A 89 -5.96 -12.83 -5.90
CA GLY A 89 -4.56 -13.04 -6.27
C GLY A 89 -3.57 -12.49 -5.24
N GLY A 90 -2.68 -13.36 -4.75
CA GLY A 90 -1.71 -13.04 -3.70
C GLY A 90 -0.91 -11.76 -3.97
N PRO A 91 -0.17 -11.26 -2.96
CA PRO A 91 0.51 -9.98 -3.08
C PRO A 91 1.48 -9.96 -4.25
N VAL A 92 1.55 -8.82 -4.93
CA VAL A 92 2.63 -8.59 -5.91
C VAL A 92 3.92 -8.36 -5.13
N VAL A 93 4.92 -9.22 -5.37
CA VAL A 93 6.23 -9.09 -4.74
C VAL A 93 7.07 -8.09 -5.52
N LEU A 94 7.52 -7.03 -4.85
CA LEU A 94 8.38 -6.00 -5.42
C LEU A 94 9.81 -6.16 -4.90
N ASN A 95 10.72 -6.53 -5.79
CA ASN A 95 12.15 -6.53 -5.48
C ASN A 95 12.81 -5.29 -6.07
N LYS A 96 13.06 -4.28 -5.23
CA LYS A 96 13.71 -3.02 -5.61
C LYS A 96 15.23 -3.24 -5.72
N CYS A 97 15.72 -3.80 -6.82
CA CYS A 97 17.15 -3.86 -7.09
C CYS A 97 17.63 -2.58 -7.79
N SER A 98 18.68 -1.95 -7.28
CA SER A 98 19.35 -0.82 -7.94
C SER A 98 20.63 -1.29 -8.63
N SER A 99 21.10 -0.54 -9.64
CA SER A 99 22.36 -0.84 -10.34
C SER A 99 23.60 -0.69 -9.44
N GLU A 100 23.47 -0.05 -8.27
CA GLU A 100 24.56 0.31 -7.36
C GLU A 100 24.59 -0.54 -6.07
N GLY A 101 23.77 -1.59 -5.99
CA GLY A 101 23.70 -2.48 -4.83
C GLY A 101 22.35 -3.18 -4.71
N GLU A 102 22.38 -4.43 -4.25
CA GLU A 102 21.17 -5.18 -3.88
C GLU A 102 20.51 -4.51 -2.68
N ASN A 103 19.18 -4.36 -2.72
CA ASN A 103 18.43 -3.86 -1.58
C ASN A 103 18.62 -4.80 -0.38
N PRO A 104 19.28 -4.35 0.71
CA PRO A 104 19.65 -5.22 1.82
C PRO A 104 18.44 -5.61 2.69
N PHE A 105 17.29 -4.97 2.50
CA PHE A 105 16.09 -5.20 3.29
C PHE A 105 15.13 -6.21 2.66
N GLY A 106 15.46 -6.74 1.48
CA GLY A 106 14.62 -7.71 0.79
C GLY A 106 13.42 -7.07 0.09
N ALA A 107 12.51 -7.93 -0.40
CA ALA A 107 11.36 -7.50 -1.17
C ALA A 107 10.25 -6.91 -0.29
N THR A 108 9.41 -6.09 -0.90
CA THR A 108 8.14 -5.63 -0.32
C THR A 108 6.96 -6.32 -0.98
N PHE A 109 5.80 -6.29 -0.31
CA PHE A 109 4.58 -6.97 -0.74
C PHE A 109 3.48 -5.94 -0.98
N CYS A 110 2.92 -5.93 -2.18
CA CYS A 110 1.85 -5.02 -2.57
C CYS A 110 0.50 -5.74 -2.57
N TYR A 111 -0.43 -5.19 -1.78
CA TYR A 111 -1.82 -5.62 -1.72
C TYR A 111 -2.69 -4.55 -2.39
N GLY A 112 -3.57 -4.97 -3.30
CA GLY A 112 -4.30 -4.06 -4.16
C GLY A 112 -5.82 -4.30 -4.14
N THR A 113 -6.55 -3.21 -4.28
CA THR A 113 -7.97 -3.17 -4.65
C THR A 113 -8.12 -2.19 -5.81
N ASN A 114 -9.35 -1.99 -6.27
CA ASN A 114 -9.67 -1.04 -7.32
C ASN A 114 -9.38 0.44 -6.99
N GLN A 115 -9.07 0.80 -5.74
CA GLN A 115 -8.89 2.21 -5.36
C GLN A 115 -7.72 2.42 -4.40
N LEU A 116 -7.04 1.34 -4.02
CA LEU A 116 -6.05 1.32 -2.96
C LEU A 116 -4.99 0.29 -3.27
N ILE A 117 -3.72 0.69 -3.20
CA ILE A 117 -2.58 -0.20 -3.11
C ILE A 117 -1.86 0.09 -1.79
N VAL A 118 -1.50 -0.96 -1.06
CA VAL A 118 -0.67 -0.86 0.16
C VAL A 118 0.57 -1.70 -0.05
N GLU A 119 1.73 -1.07 0.06
CA GLU A 119 3.03 -1.71 0.08
C GLU A 119 3.42 -2.00 1.54
N VAL A 120 3.82 -3.23 1.82
CA VAL A 120 4.15 -3.72 3.16
C VAL A 120 5.55 -4.34 3.15
N LEU A 121 6.32 -4.07 4.19
CA LEU A 121 7.60 -4.71 4.45
C LEU A 121 7.42 -6.18 4.90
N ASP A 122 8.49 -6.95 4.93
CA ASP A 122 8.52 -8.32 5.45
C ASP A 122 8.05 -8.43 6.92
N ASN A 123 8.30 -7.41 7.71
CA ASN A 123 7.92 -7.30 9.13
C ASN A 123 6.46 -6.85 9.35
N GLY A 124 5.67 -6.69 8.28
CA GLY A 124 4.25 -6.33 8.33
C GLY A 124 3.95 -4.84 8.47
N HIS A 125 4.96 -3.97 8.56
CA HIS A 125 4.77 -2.53 8.58
C HIS A 125 4.48 -1.97 7.18
N ILE A 126 3.63 -0.96 7.11
CA ILE A 126 3.31 -0.25 5.87
C ILE A 126 4.55 0.53 5.42
N ALA A 127 4.99 0.34 4.18
CA ALA A 127 6.01 1.16 3.52
C ALA A 127 5.36 2.36 2.81
N SER A 128 4.27 2.11 2.08
CA SER A 128 3.53 3.15 1.37
C SER A 128 2.06 2.80 1.16
N VAL A 129 1.23 3.83 1.01
CA VAL A 129 -0.18 3.70 0.63
C VAL A 129 -0.44 4.56 -0.59
N VAL A 130 -1.10 4.00 -1.60
CA VAL A 130 -1.48 4.70 -2.82
C VAL A 130 -2.98 4.61 -3.02
N LEU A 131 -3.65 5.76 -3.03
CA LEU A 131 -5.04 5.92 -3.43
C LEU A 131 -5.08 6.37 -4.89
N PHE A 132 -6.00 5.83 -5.68
CA PHE A 132 -6.14 6.23 -7.07
C PHE A 132 -7.59 6.12 -7.56
N ASP A 133 -7.92 6.90 -8.58
CA ASP A 133 -9.19 6.81 -9.28
C ASP A 133 -9.00 6.04 -10.60
N GLU A 134 -9.50 4.81 -10.66
CA GLU A 134 -9.49 3.96 -11.87
C GLU A 134 -10.11 4.64 -13.09
N ARG A 135 -11.08 5.54 -12.89
CA ARG A 135 -11.79 6.21 -13.99
C ARG A 135 -11.00 7.36 -14.57
N LEU A 136 -9.96 7.81 -13.86
CA LEU A 136 -9.09 8.92 -14.24
C LEU A 136 -7.66 8.47 -14.57
N GLY A 137 -7.39 7.16 -14.55
CA GLY A 137 -6.15 6.58 -15.04
C GLY A 137 -5.92 6.86 -16.54
N PRO A 138 -4.68 6.70 -17.03
CA PRO A 138 -4.39 6.80 -18.46
C PRO A 138 -5.22 5.85 -19.32
#